data_AF-A0ABD0LDX5-F1
#
_entry.id   AF-A0ABD0LDX5-F1
#
_cell.length_a   1.000
_cell.length_b   1.000
_cell.length_c   1.000
_cell.angle_alpha   90.00
_cell.angle_beta   90.00
_cell.angle_gamma   90.00
#
_symmetry.space_group_name_H-M   'P 1'
#
loop_
_entity.id
_entity.type
_entity.pdbx_description
1 polymer ?
#
loop_
_entity_poly.entity_id
_entity_poly.type
_entity_poly.pdbx_seq_one_letter_code
_entity_poly.pdbx_strand_id
1 'polypeptide(L)' 'TRLANFRVKVYKNHPDRSTGQTCYFQRGSVGDFLIRNCSTLLRGRYVKISKDTVVLTLCEVEVMAIS' A
#
# COMPACT_ATOMS: atom_id res chain seq x y z
N THR A 1 15.47 -8.69 7.19
CA THR A 1 14.18 -8.75 7.92
C THR A 1 13.06 -8.78 6.91
N ARG A 2 12.05 -9.63 7.12
CA ARG A 2 10.88 -9.71 6.21
C ARG A 2 9.95 -8.52 6.41
N LEU A 3 9.41 -7.97 5.33
CA LEU A 3 8.41 -6.89 5.39
C LEU A 3 7.15 -7.42 6.10
N ALA A 4 6.55 -6.63 6.97
CA ALA A 4 5.41 -7.04 7.78
C ALA A 4 4.58 -5.84 8.24
N ASN A 5 3.33 -6.07 8.60
CA ASN A 5 2.47 -5.12 9.32
C ASN A 5 2.40 -3.73 8.66
N PHE A 6 2.17 -3.71 7.35
CA PHE A 6 2.07 -2.47 6.57
C PHE A 6 0.69 -2.34 5.93
N ARG A 7 0.34 -1.10 5.57
CA ARG A 7 -0.93 -0.72 4.98
C ARG A 7 -0.71 -0.03 3.65
N VAL A 8 -1.57 -0.36 2.69
CA VAL A 8 -1.61 0.27 1.37
C VAL A 8 -2.91 1.04 1.26
N LYS A 9 -2.82 2.33 0.97
CA LYS A 9 -3.97 3.22 0.76
C LYS A 9 -3.85 3.97 -0.55
N VAL A 10 -4.99 4.23 -1.18
CA VAL A 10 -5.12 5.00 -2.43
C VAL A 10 -5.86 6.30 -2.14
N TYR A 11 -5.36 7.40 -2.67
CA TYR A 11 -5.90 8.74 -2.44
C TYR A 11 -6.17 9.46 -3.75
N LYS A 12 -7.29 10.17 -3.83
CA LYS A 12 -7.58 11.08 -4.95
C LYS A 12 -6.70 12.33 -4.93
N ASN A 13 -6.47 12.87 -3.73
CA ASN A 13 -5.66 14.06 -3.47
C ASN A 13 -4.41 13.68 -2.65
N HIS A 14 -3.56 14.66 -2.36
CA HIS A 14 -2.34 14.40 -1.58
C HIS A 14 -2.67 13.69 -0.25
N PRO A 15 -1.88 12.67 0.18
CA PRO A 15 -2.19 11.87 1.37
C PRO A 15 -2.32 12.66 2.68
N ASP A 16 -1.63 13.79 2.82
CA ASP A 16 -1.70 14.63 4.03
C ASP A 16 -2.93 15.56 4.07
N ARG A 17 -3.70 15.61 2.98
CA ARG A 17 -4.86 16.50 2.82
C ARG A 17 -6.17 15.75 2.61
N SER A 18 -6.17 14.41 2.67
CA SER A 18 -7.35 13.63 2.35
C SER A 18 -7.42 12.26 3.03
N THR A 19 -8.63 11.75 3.21
CA THR A 19 -8.87 10.38 3.67
C THR A 19 -8.69 9.42 2.51
N GLY A 20 -7.66 8.58 2.59
CA GLY A 20 -7.40 7.53 1.59
C GLY A 20 -8.27 6.30 1.81
N GLN A 21 -8.61 5.63 0.70
CA GLN A 21 -9.30 4.34 0.70
C GLN A 21 -8.27 3.22 0.93
N THR A 22 -8.58 2.27 1.81
CA THR A 22 -7.69 1.13 2.06
C THR A 22 -7.76 0.17 0.87
N CYS A 23 -6.60 -0.07 0.25
CA CYS A 23 -6.45 -1.13 -0.74
C CYS A 23 -6.17 -2.47 -0.05
N TYR A 24 -5.19 -2.48 0.87
CA TYR A 24 -4.74 -3.69 1.51
C TYR A 24 -4.11 -3.43 2.89
N PHE A 25 -4.19 -4.43 3.76
CA PHE A 25 -3.46 -4.46 5.03
C PHE A 25 -2.80 -5.83 5.20
N GLN A 26 -1.47 -5.84 5.21
CA GLN A 26 -0.70 -7.06 5.42
C GLN A 26 -0.52 -7.28 6.92
N ARG A 27 -1.12 -8.36 7.44
CA ARG A 27 -0.81 -8.87 8.78
C ARG A 27 0.32 -9.89 8.70
N GLY A 28 1.29 -9.80 9.61
CA GLY A 28 2.42 -10.73 9.64
C GLY A 28 3.44 -10.48 8.53
N SER A 29 4.43 -11.37 8.44
CA SER A 29 5.55 -11.26 7.51
C SER A 29 5.22 -11.79 6.11
N VAL A 30 5.80 -11.16 5.10
CA VAL A 30 5.76 -11.64 3.71
C VAL A 30 7.14 -12.12 3.29
N GLY A 31 7.17 -12.90 2.21
CA GLY A 31 8.43 -13.29 1.56
C GLY A 31 9.11 -12.11 0.87
N ASP A 32 10.00 -12.42 -0.07
CA ASP A 32 10.81 -11.41 -0.76
C ASP A 32 9.98 -10.52 -1.69
N PHE A 33 8.79 -10.98 -2.09
CA PHE A 33 7.88 -10.30 -3.00
C PHE A 33 6.42 -10.60 -2.64
N LEU A 34 5.52 -9.67 -2.99
CA LEU A 34 4.10 -9.76 -2.72
C LEU A 34 3.27 -9.08 -3.82
N ILE A 35 2.37 -9.84 -4.47
CA ILE A 35 1.29 -9.27 -5.31
C ILE A 35 -0.01 -9.32 -4.54
N ARG A 36 -0.73 -8.20 -4.49
CA ARG A 36 -2.07 -8.11 -3.91
C ARG A 36 -2.98 -7.21 -4.74
N ASN A 37 -4.19 -7.70 -4.96
CA ASN A 37 -5.28 -6.90 -5.48
C ASN A 37 -5.94 -6.11 -4.35
N CYS A 38 -6.37 -4.89 -4.65
CA CYS A 38 -7.29 -4.20 -3.75
C CYS A 38 -8.62 -4.95 -3.72
N SER A 39 -9.29 -4.97 -2.56
CA SER A 39 -10.58 -5.66 -2.41
C SER A 39 -11.71 -5.05 -3.26
N THR A 40 -11.52 -3.82 -3.71
CA THR A 40 -12.46 -3.09 -4.58
C THR A 40 -11.70 -2.27 -5.61
N LEU A 41 -12.40 -1.81 -6.65
CA LEU A 41 -11.85 -0.85 -7.60
C LEU A 41 -11.66 0.52 -6.94
N LEU A 42 -10.42 0.97 -6.87
CA LEU A 42 -10.06 2.25 -6.28
C LEU A 42 -9.61 3.22 -7.37
N ARG A 43 -10.10 4.46 -7.31
CA ARG A 43 -9.69 5.54 -8.20
C ARG A 43 -8.91 6.58 -7.41
N GLY A 44 -7.64 6.77 -7.75
CA GLY A 44 -6.79 7.76 -7.10
C GLY A 44 -5.55 8.12 -7.91
N ARG A 45 -4.83 9.13 -7.42
CA ARG A 45 -3.58 9.64 -7.98
C ARG A 45 -2.36 9.24 -7.13
N TYR A 46 -2.56 8.98 -5.84
CA TYR A 46 -1.47 8.69 -4.91
C TYR A 46 -1.68 7.34 -4.24
N VAL A 47 -0.61 6.56 -4.14
CA VAL A 47 -0.54 5.33 -3.34
C VAL A 47 0.40 5.58 -2.16
N LYS A 48 -0.06 5.30 -0.95
CA LYS A 48 0.77 5.36 0.26
C LYS A 48 0.91 3.97 0.84
N ILE A 49 2.16 3.58 1.07
CA ILE A 49 2.52 2.40 1.84
C ILE A 49 3.06 2.90 3.18
N SER A 50 2.45 2.48 4.28
CA SER A 50 2.82 2.93 5.62
C SER A 50 2.96 1.75 6.58
N LYS A 51 3.93 1.82 7.47
CA LYS A 51 4.16 0.88 8.56
C LYS A 51 4.21 1.68 9.86
N ASP A 52 3.60 1.17 10.92
CA ASP A 52 3.50 1.89 12.21
C ASP A 52 4.82 1.87 13.01
N THR A 53 5.81 1.09 12.57
CA THR A 53 7.15 0.99 13.18
C THR A 53 8.19 1.84 12.42
N VAL A 54 9.37 2.03 13.02
CA VAL A 54 10.35 3.06 12.67
C VAL A 54 10.88 3.03 11.23
N VAL A 55 11.08 1.86 10.59
CA VAL A 55 11.67 1.79 9.24
C VAL A 55 10.83 0.96 8.28
N LEU A 56 10.54 1.56 7.14
CA LEU A 56 9.97 0.92 5.96
C LEU A 56 10.95 1.09 4.79
N THR A 57 11.46 -0.02 4.28
CA THR A 57 12.31 -0.06 3.09
C THR A 57 11.62 -0.92 2.05
N LEU A 58 11.50 -0.40 0.83
CA LEU A 58 10.90 -1.08 -0.31
C LEU A 58 11.94 -1.06 -1.44
N CYS A 59 12.22 -2.22 -2.01
CA CYS A 59 13.13 -2.31 -3.15
C CYS A 59 12.45 -1.88 -4.45
N GLU A 60 11.18 -2.27 -4.62
CA GLU A 60 10.39 -2.03 -5.82
C GLU A 60 8.91 -1.92 -5.44
N VAL A 61 8.14 -1.10 -6.16
CA VAL A 61 6.68 -0.99 -6.00
C VAL A 61 6.02 -0.83 -7.36
N GLU A 62 5.32 -1.88 -7.79
CA GLU A 62 4.52 -1.86 -9.01
C GLU A 62 3.04 -1.63 -8.69
N VAL A 63 2.39 -0.75 -9.47
CA VAL A 63 0.96 -0.46 -9.37
C VAL A 63 0.27 -0.91 -10.66
N MET A 64 -0.54 -1.96 -10.56
CA MET A 64 -1.36 -2.45 -11.67
C MET A 64 -2.74 -1.78 -11.65
N ALA A 65 -3.23 -1.37 -12.82
CA ALA A 65 -4.56 -0.78 -13.01
C ALA A 65 -5.33 -1.52 -14.10
N ILE A 66 -6.65 -1.49 -14.03
CA ILE A 66 -7.52 -1.95 -15.10
C ILE A 66 -7.78 -0.74 -16.00
N SER A 67 -7.51 -0.88 -17.31
CA SER A 67 -7.72 0.15 -18.33
C SER A 67 -9.12 0.12 -18.90
#